data_AF-A0AAD7CVS9-F1
#
_entry.id   AF-A0AAD7CVS9-F1
#
_cell.length_a   1.000
_cell.length_b   1.000
_cell.length_c   1.000
_cell.angle_alpha   90.00
_cell.angle_beta   90.00
_cell.angle_gamma   90.00
#
_symmetry.space_group_name_H-M   'P 1'
#
loop_
_entity.id
_entity.type
_entity.pdbx_description
1 polymer ?
#
loop_
_entity_poly.entity_id
_entity_poly.type
_entity_poly.pdbx_seq_one_letter_code
_entity_poly.pdbx_strand_id
1 'polypeptide(L)'
;SQYVHVAKSELDEAQLRQLEEHEISQGPLSVLQQAVRNHAQVLISLRNDKKLLARVKAFDRHSNMVLENVKEMWTEVPKGKNKKPVNKDRFISKMFLR
;
A
#
# COMPACT_ATOMS: atom_id res chain seq x y z
N SER A 1 22.04 -9.28 1.56
CA SER A 1 22.40 -9.23 2.99
C SER A 1 22.99 -10.57 3.37
N GLN A 2 23.96 -10.61 4.30
CA GLN A 2 24.61 -11.85 4.77
C GLN A 2 23.63 -12.85 5.41
N TYR A 3 22.40 -12.43 5.68
CA TYR A 3 21.35 -13.23 6.33
C TYR A 3 20.25 -13.74 5.37
N VAL A 4 20.32 -13.48 4.06
CA VAL A 4 19.25 -13.82 3.10
C VAL A 4 19.03 -15.34 2.97
N HIS A 5 20.08 -16.14 3.17
CA HIS A 5 20.01 -17.61 3.09
C HIS A 5 19.92 -18.30 4.46
N VAL A 6 19.81 -17.54 5.54
CA VAL A 6 19.70 -18.07 6.92
C VAL A 6 18.22 -18.19 7.28
N ALA A 7 17.85 -19.27 7.97
CA ALA A 7 16.48 -19.45 8.42
C ALA A 7 16.10 -18.33 9.40
N LYS A 8 14.93 -17.71 9.24
CA LYS A 8 14.49 -16.59 10.11
C LYS A 8 14.37 -16.99 11.59
N SER A 9 14.25 -18.28 11.90
CA SER A 9 14.23 -18.84 13.25
C SER A 9 15.59 -18.83 13.96
N GLU A 10 16.69 -18.70 13.21
CA GLU A 10 18.06 -18.74 13.72
C GLU A 10 18.66 -17.35 13.90
N LEU A 11 17.90 -16.30 13.58
CA LEU A 11 18.36 -14.91 13.63
C LEU A 11 17.96 -14.24 14.94
N ASP A 12 18.86 -13.42 15.49
CA ASP A 12 18.55 -12.53 16.60
C ASP A 12 17.67 -11.35 16.14
N GLU A 13 16.95 -10.70 17.05
CA GLU A 13 16.05 -9.58 16.70
C GLU A 13 16.74 -8.46 15.89
N ALA A 14 18.00 -8.14 16.22
CA ALA A 14 18.77 -7.14 15.49
C ALA A 14 19.05 -7.58 14.04
N GLN A 15 19.33 -8.86 13.83
CA GLN A 15 19.60 -9.43 12.52
C GLN A 15 18.32 -9.53 11.68
N LEU A 16 17.18 -9.86 12.31
CA LEU A 16 15.87 -9.80 11.66
C LEU A 16 15.56 -8.40 11.15
N ARG A 17 15.78 -7.35 11.97
CA ARG A 17 15.56 -5.96 11.54
C ARG A 17 16.44 -5.57 10.35
N GLN A 18 17.72 -5.97 10.37
CA GLN A 18 18.63 -5.73 9.25
C GLN A 18 18.20 -6.47 7.97
N LEU A 19 17.71 -7.71 8.12
CA LEU A 19 17.18 -8.47 7.00
C LEU A 19 15.92 -7.81 6.43
N GLU A 20 14.99 -7.37 7.28
CA GLU A 20 13.77 -6.65 6.86
C GLU A 20 14.10 -5.33 6.16
N GLU A 21 15.03 -4.53 6.67
CA GLU A 21 15.46 -3.28 6.04
C GLU A 21 16.10 -3.55 4.67
N HIS A 22 16.86 -4.64 4.53
CA HIS A 22 17.41 -5.07 3.26
C HIS A 22 16.32 -5.54 2.28
N GLU A 23 15.37 -6.37 2.74
CA GLU A 23 14.22 -6.82 1.94
C GLU A 23 13.35 -5.64 1.48
N ILE A 24 13.15 -4.64 2.34
CA ILE A 24 12.38 -3.43 2.00
C ILE A 24 13.13 -2.57 0.99
N SER A 25 14.44 -2.39 1.14
CA SER A 25 15.22 -1.49 0.28
C SER A 25 15.58 -2.07 -1.08
N GLN A 26 15.79 -3.39 -1.18
CA GLN A 26 16.22 -4.07 -2.40
C GLN A 26 15.14 -4.98 -3.01
N GLY A 27 14.03 -5.20 -2.29
CA GLY A 27 12.94 -6.06 -2.75
C GLY A 27 11.79 -5.29 -3.42
N PRO A 28 10.65 -5.95 -3.66
CA PRO A 28 9.50 -5.36 -4.35
C PRO A 28 8.86 -4.18 -3.59
N LEU A 29 9.00 -4.12 -2.25
CA LEU A 29 8.51 -3.01 -1.44
C LEU A 29 9.36 -1.73 -1.58
N SER A 30 10.52 -1.80 -2.23
CA SER A 30 11.37 -0.63 -2.50
C SER A 30 10.64 0.45 -3.30
N VAL A 31 9.68 0.07 -4.14
CA VAL A 31 8.80 0.99 -4.88
C VAL A 31 7.97 1.86 -3.93
N LEU A 32 7.47 1.29 -2.83
CA LEU A 32 6.73 2.03 -1.81
C LEU A 32 7.67 2.93 -1.01
N GLN A 33 8.89 2.45 -0.74
CA GLN A 33 9.92 3.26 -0.09
C GLN A 33 10.26 4.50 -0.93
N GLN A 34 10.42 4.34 -2.24
CA GLN A 34 10.62 5.44 -3.17
C GLN A 34 9.39 6.36 -3.23
N ALA A 35 8.17 5.81 -3.23
CA ALA A 35 6.95 6.60 -3.21
C ALA A 35 6.83 7.48 -1.97
N VAL A 36 7.20 6.97 -0.79
CA VAL A 36 7.23 7.75 0.47
C VAL A 36 8.28 8.86 0.37
N ARG A 37 9.52 8.54 -0.02
CA ARG A 37 10.63 9.51 -0.11
C ARG A 37 10.35 10.64 -1.10
N ASN A 38 9.80 10.30 -2.27
CA ASN A 38 9.51 11.27 -3.33
C ASN A 38 8.16 11.97 -3.13
N HIS A 39 7.42 11.64 -2.06
CA HIS A 39 6.02 12.03 -1.89
C HIS A 39 5.18 11.78 -3.14
N ALA A 40 5.44 10.68 -3.86
CA ALA A 40 4.76 10.38 -5.12
C ALA A 40 3.30 9.96 -4.87
N GLN A 41 2.46 10.20 -5.88
CA GLN A 41 1.07 9.77 -5.84
C GLN A 41 0.97 8.32 -6.32
N VAL A 42 0.27 7.48 -5.58
CA VAL A 42 0.09 6.06 -5.87
C VAL A 42 -1.38 5.75 -6.12
N LEU A 43 -1.63 4.82 -7.05
CA LEU A 43 -2.95 4.25 -7.29
C LEU A 43 -2.97 2.82 -6.71
N ILE A 44 -3.84 2.57 -5.74
CA ILE A 44 -3.98 1.28 -5.04
C ILE A 44 -5.32 0.68 -5.40
N SER A 45 -5.33 -0.53 -5.96
CA SER A 45 -6.56 -1.30 -6.20
C SER A 45 -6.85 -2.20 -5.01
N LEU A 46 -8.04 -2.09 -4.43
CA LEU A 46 -8.47 -2.88 -3.28
C LEU A 46 -9.27 -4.12 -3.70
N ARG A 47 -9.42 -5.07 -2.78
CA ARG A 47 -10.19 -6.31 -2.99
C ARG A 47 -11.70 -6.07 -3.15
N ASN A 48 -12.22 -4.94 -2.67
CA ASN A 48 -13.62 -4.56 -2.79
C ASN A 48 -13.94 -3.79 -4.08
N ASP A 49 -13.10 -3.95 -5.12
CA ASP A 49 -13.19 -3.28 -6.42
C ASP A 49 -13.16 -1.74 -6.38
N LYS A 50 -12.73 -1.17 -5.26
CA LYS A 50 -12.46 0.27 -5.15
C LYS A 50 -11.00 0.57 -5.43
N LYS A 51 -10.74 1.79 -5.92
CA LYS A 51 -9.40 2.29 -6.16
C LYS A 51 -9.13 3.49 -5.26
N LEU A 52 -7.95 3.55 -4.67
CA LEU A 52 -7.47 4.68 -3.88
C LEU A 52 -6.38 5.40 -4.67
N LEU A 53 -6.52 6.71 -4.85
CA LEU A 53 -5.46 7.57 -5.32
C LEU A 53 -4.96 8.39 -4.13
N ALA A 54 -3.74 8.16 -3.68
CA ALA A 54 -3.25 8.66 -2.39
C ALA A 54 -1.75 8.93 -2.40
N ARG A 55 -1.23 9.51 -1.31
CA ARG A 55 0.21 9.55 -1.02
C ARG A 55 0.50 8.71 0.22
N VAL A 56 1.52 7.87 0.15
CA VAL A 56 1.95 7.01 1.27
C VAL A 56 2.83 7.83 2.20
N LYS A 57 2.54 7.77 3.51
CA LYS A 57 3.38 8.36 4.57
C LYS A 57 4.24 7.35 5.29
N ALA A 58 3.69 6.16 5.51
CA ALA A 58 4.38 5.03 6.09
C ALA A 58 3.77 3.75 5.54
N PHE A 59 4.56 2.68 5.52
CA PHE A 59 4.10 1.33 5.22
C PHE A 59 4.86 0.34 6.11
N ASP A 60 4.36 -0.88 6.20
CA ASP A 60 5.04 -1.98 6.90
C ASP A 60 5.29 -3.18 5.98
N ARG A 61 5.90 -4.23 6.55
CA ARG A 61 6.19 -5.49 5.85
C ARG A 61 4.95 -6.24 5.34
N HIS A 62 3.76 -5.96 5.89
CA HIS A 62 2.50 -6.56 5.48
C HIS A 62 1.79 -5.74 4.40
N SER A 63 2.41 -4.66 3.93
CA SER A 63 1.78 -3.67 3.04
C SER A 63 0.61 -2.93 3.67
N ASN A 64 0.51 -2.90 5.01
CA ASN A 64 -0.37 -1.94 5.67
C ASN A 64 0.22 -0.55 5.45
N MET A 65 -0.63 0.46 5.23
CA MET A 65 -0.17 1.80 4.86
C MET A 65 -0.89 2.89 5.64
N VAL A 66 -0.14 3.94 5.99
CA VAL A 66 -0.70 5.23 6.40
C VAL A 66 -0.73 6.13 5.18
N LEU A 67 -1.92 6.53 4.78
CA LEU A 67 -2.17 7.32 3.59
C LEU A 67 -2.66 8.73 3.93
N GLU A 68 -2.24 9.71 3.14
CA GLU A 68 -2.73 11.10 3.20
C GLU A 68 -3.32 11.53 1.85
N ASN A 69 -4.26 12.48 1.90
CA ASN A 69 -4.95 13.04 0.72
C ASN A 69 -5.56 11.95 -0.16
N VAL A 70 -6.32 11.05 0.45
CA VAL A 70 -6.87 9.86 -0.20
C VAL A 70 -8.13 10.24 -0.97
N LYS A 71 -8.14 9.89 -2.25
CA LYS A 71 -9.33 9.89 -3.09
C LYS A 71 -9.74 8.44 -3.36
N GLU A 72 -10.80 7.99 -2.70
CA GLU A 72 -11.41 6.68 -3.00
C GLU A 72 -12.38 6.83 -4.18
N MET A 73 -12.30 5.92 -5.14
CA MET A 73 -13.09 5.91 -6.37
C MET A 73 -13.72 4.53 -6.56
N TRP A 74 -15.01 4.50 -6.92
CA TRP A 74 -15.73 3.27 -7.25
C TRP A 74 -16.83 3.54 -8.27
N THR A 75 -17.30 2.48 -8.91
CA THR A 75 -18.42 2.54 -9.84
C THR A 75 -19.62 1.85 -9.21
N GLU A 76 -20.74 2.56 -9.11
CA GLU A 76 -22.02 1.97 -8.74
C GLU A 76 -22.79 1.59 -9.99
N VAL A 77 -23.19 0.32 -10.06
CA VAL A 77 -24.11 -0.18 -11.07
C VAL A 77 -25.51 -0.15 -10.46
N PRO A 78 -26.41 0.75 -10.92
CA PRO A 78 -27.74 0.85 -10.34
C PRO A 78 -28.54 -0.42 -10.61
N LYS A 79 -29.26 -0.93 -9.61
CA LYS A 79 -30.19 -2.05 -9.80
C LYS A 79 -31.40 -1.55 -10.62
N GLY A 80 -31.45 -1.88 -11.91
CA GLY A 80 -32.56 -1.56 -12.82
C GLY A 80 -32.19 -1.76 -14.29
N LYS A 81 -33.18 -2.12 -15.13
CA LYS A 81 -32.99 -2.21 -16.59
C LYS A 81 -32.57 -0.84 -17.14
N ASN A 82 -31.51 -0.81 -17.95
CA ASN A 82 -31.00 0.35 -18.71
C ASN A 82 -30.37 1.53 -17.93
N LYS A 83 -29.90 1.33 -16.69
CA LYS A 83 -29.17 2.39 -15.98
C LYS A 83 -27.67 2.33 -16.26
N LYS A 84 -27.08 3.47 -16.64
CA LYS A 84 -25.63 3.59 -16.89
C LYS A 84 -24.85 3.48 -15.57
N PRO A 85 -23.65 2.85 -15.57
CA PRO A 85 -22.77 2.87 -14.42
C PRO A 85 -22.41 4.31 -14.02
N VAL A 86 -22.42 4.60 -12.71
CA VAL A 86 -22.12 5.93 -12.16
C VAL A 86 -20.80 5.85 -11.40
N ASN A 87 -19.84 6.68 -11.78
CA ASN A 87 -18.58 6.81 -11.05
C ASN A 87 -18.79 7.73 -9.84
N LYS A 88 -18.40 7.26 -8.67
CA LYS A 88 -18.39 8.03 -7.44
C LYS A 88 -16.98 8.14 -6.90
N ASP A 89 -16.72 9.25 -6.23
CA ASP A 89 -15.51 9.45 -5.44
C ASP A 89 -15.83 10.01 -4.05
N ARG A 90 -14.92 9.80 -3.11
CA ARG A 90 -14.91 10.48 -1.81
C ARG A 90 -13.48 10.85 -1.42
N PHE A 91 -13.36 11.96 -0.71
CA PHE A 91 -12.08 12.43 -0.19
C PHE A 91 -11.94 12.11 1.30
N ILE A 92 -10.75 11.65 1.69
CA ILE A 92 -10.40 11.29 3.07
C ILE A 92 -9.01 11.86 3.35
N SER A 93 -8.90 12.75 4.34
CA SER A 93 -7.66 13.48 4.62
C SER A 93 -6.53 12.56 5.10
N LYS A 94 -6.84 11.60 5.98
CA LYS A 94 -5.91 10.61 6.53
C LYS A 94 -6.61 9.25 6.64
N MET A 95 -5.93 8.18 6.25
CA MET A 95 -6.48 6.81 6.29
C MET A 95 -5.39 5.82 6.69
N PHE A 96 -5.76 4.83 7.51
CA PHE A 96 -5.00 3.60 7.67
C PHE A 96 -5.59 2.52 6.77
N LEU A 97 -4.75 1.89 5.95
CA LEU A 97 -5.09 0.79 5.05
C LEU A 97 -4.43 -0.50 5.55
N ARG A 98 -5.19 -1.59 5.54
CA ARG A 98 -4.77 -2.95 5.91
C ARG A 98 -5.01 -3.92 4.75
#